data_AF-A0A9P6Z2R1-F1
#
_entry.id   AF-A0A9P6Z2R1-F1
#
_cell.length_a   1.000
_cell.length_b   1.000
_cell.length_c   1.000
_cell.angle_alpha   90.00
_cell.angle_beta   90.00
_cell.angle_gamma   90.00
#
_symmetry.space_group_name_H-M   'P 1'
#
loop_
_entity.id
_entity.type
_entity.pdbx_description
1 polymer ?
#
loop_
_entity_poly.entity_id
_entity_poly.type
_entity_poly.pdbx_seq_one_letter_code
_entity_poly.pdbx_strand_id
1 'polypeptide(L)'
;MMLATVCSRSPEALLSFTTNTATTLLPISTKRMKKQMLKYRNHKLPPLHEFIANVFKRSKLPPSVCLVSLIYLQRLKSCLPTHACGELDTPYRLFIAAILTASKFLSETGTCLTSQVMVVMTDYVYTSKDINLMERSFLGLIKYNLFVNVEAIKDYLAIHGKTLEMDLIEDQDLD
;
A
#
# COMPACT_ATOMS: atom_id res chain seq x y z
N MET A 1 -20.82 13.08 -3.32
CA MET A 1 -20.05 12.29 -2.33
C MET A 1 -18.97 13.23 -1.83
N MET A 2 -19.12 13.81 -0.63
CA MET A 2 -18.10 14.72 -0.07
C MET A 2 -16.81 13.92 0.12
N LEU A 3 -15.81 14.19 -0.72
CA LEU A 3 -14.47 13.65 -0.54
C LEU A 3 -13.83 14.51 0.55
N ALA A 4 -13.87 14.05 1.79
CA ALA A 4 -13.06 14.66 2.84
C ALA A 4 -11.61 14.74 2.34
N THR A 5 -11.09 15.96 2.22
CA THR A 5 -9.77 16.18 1.63
C THR A 5 -8.73 15.86 2.68
N VAL A 6 -7.84 14.90 2.40
CA VAL A 6 -6.76 14.54 3.32
C VAL A 6 -5.47 15.19 2.84
N CYS A 7 -4.74 15.83 3.75
CA CYS A 7 -3.41 16.37 3.47
C CYS A 7 -2.32 15.58 4.19
N SER A 8 -1.14 15.52 3.57
CA SER A 8 0.07 14.96 4.17
C SER A 8 1.05 16.09 4.38
N ARG A 9 1.50 16.30 5.62
CA ARG A 9 2.47 17.34 5.97
C ARG A 9 3.92 16.89 5.76
N SER A 10 4.18 15.58 5.78
CA SER A 10 5.52 15.02 5.58
C SER A 10 5.50 13.75 4.70
N PRO A 11 6.06 13.83 3.48
CA PRO A 11 6.25 12.64 2.63
C PRO A 11 7.15 11.57 3.26
N GLU A 12 8.11 11.98 4.09
CA GLU A 12 9.05 11.08 4.77
C GLU A 12 8.35 10.28 5.89
N ALA A 13 7.48 10.94 6.66
CA ALA A 13 6.67 10.27 7.68
C ALA A 13 5.76 9.20 7.05
N LEU A 14 5.08 9.55 5.95
CA LEU A 14 4.26 8.63 5.17
C LEU A 14 5.08 7.45 4.63
N LEU A 15 6.26 7.71 4.04
CA LEU A 15 7.16 6.67 3.52
C LEU A 15 7.61 5.71 4.62
N SER A 16 8.10 6.25 5.74
CA SER A 16 8.59 5.48 6.88
C SER A 16 7.47 4.61 7.46
N PHE A 17 6.28 5.21 7.68
CA PHE A 17 5.12 4.49 8.20
C PHE A 17 4.67 3.37 7.26
N THR A 18 4.62 3.64 5.95
CA THR A 18 4.23 2.64 4.94
C THR A 18 5.23 1.49 4.89
N THR A 19 6.53 1.80 4.92
CA THR A 19 7.60 0.79 4.92
C THR A 19 7.53 -0.09 6.17
N ASN A 20 7.36 0.52 7.34
CA ASN A 20 7.24 -0.22 8.59
C ASN A 20 5.97 -1.09 8.61
N THR A 21 4.85 -0.55 8.14
CA THR A 21 3.60 -1.30 8.02
C THR A 21 3.80 -2.51 7.13
N ALA A 22 4.27 -2.33 5.89
CA ALA A 22 4.50 -3.41 4.94
C ALA A 22 5.46 -4.49 5.47
N THR A 23 6.49 -4.10 6.21
CA THR A 23 7.48 -5.03 6.81
C THR A 23 6.91 -5.84 7.95
N THR A 24 6.06 -5.24 8.78
CA THR A 24 5.53 -5.86 10.01
C THR A 24 4.23 -6.64 9.81
N LEU A 25 3.63 -6.59 8.61
CA LEU A 25 2.38 -7.29 8.31
C LEU A 25 2.48 -8.80 8.43
N LEU A 26 3.58 -9.39 7.99
CA LEU A 26 3.78 -10.84 7.99
C LEU A 26 5.19 -11.18 8.46
N PRO A 27 5.34 -12.09 9.44
CA PRO A 27 6.65 -12.57 9.82
C PRO A 27 7.28 -13.33 8.66
N ILE A 28 8.56 -13.07 8.39
CA ILE A 28 9.33 -13.77 7.37
C ILE A 28 9.93 -15.02 7.99
N SER A 29 9.73 -16.17 7.35
CA SER A 29 10.30 -17.43 7.83
C SER A 29 11.81 -17.48 7.61
N THR A 30 12.60 -17.36 8.70
CA THR A 30 14.07 -17.46 8.69
C THR A 30 14.56 -18.80 8.13
N LYS A 31 13.83 -19.89 8.37
CA LYS A 31 14.13 -21.23 7.83
C LYS A 31 14.14 -21.28 6.30
N ARG A 32 13.42 -20.36 5.63
CA ARG A 32 13.37 -20.27 4.15
C ARG A 32 14.23 -19.15 3.56
N MET A 33 14.82 -18.29 4.39
CA MET A 33 15.59 -17.12 3.92
C MET A 33 16.77 -17.50 3.02
N LYS A 34 17.57 -18.54 3.35
CA LYS A 34 18.74 -18.92 2.52
C LYS A 34 18.33 -19.39 1.12
N LYS A 35 17.26 -20.20 1.02
CA LYS A 35 16.70 -20.68 -0.25
C LYS A 35 16.07 -19.54 -1.06
N GLN A 36 15.41 -18.61 -0.38
CA GLN A 36 14.81 -17.43 -1.02
C GLN A 36 15.87 -16.44 -1.50
N MET A 37 16.92 -16.16 -0.72
CA MET A 37 18.04 -15.30 -1.17
C MET A 37 18.67 -15.81 -2.45
N LEU A 38 18.80 -17.13 -2.63
CA LEU A 38 19.27 -17.72 -3.89
C LEU A 38 18.29 -17.49 -5.05
N LYS A 39 16.97 -17.62 -4.81
CA LYS A 39 15.90 -17.33 -5.79
C LYS A 39 15.90 -15.86 -6.21
N TYR A 40 16.12 -14.94 -5.25
CA TYR A 40 16.13 -13.49 -5.49
C TYR A 40 17.53 -12.93 -5.77
N ARG A 41 18.59 -13.75 -5.82
CA ARG A 41 19.96 -13.30 -6.08
C ARG A 41 20.11 -12.61 -7.44
N ASN A 42 19.26 -12.99 -8.39
CA ASN A 42 19.18 -12.39 -9.72
C ASN A 42 18.03 -11.35 -9.84
N HIS A 43 17.14 -11.27 -8.85
CA HIS A 43 16.13 -10.21 -8.78
C HIS A 43 16.77 -8.98 -8.14
N LYS A 44 16.91 -7.91 -8.91
CA LYS A 44 17.37 -6.59 -8.44
C LYS A 44 16.28 -5.89 -7.61
N LEU A 45 15.80 -6.53 -6.55
CA LEU A 45 14.87 -5.90 -5.62
C LEU A 45 15.65 -4.90 -4.76
N PRO A 46 15.38 -3.59 -4.88
CA PRO A 46 16.03 -2.61 -4.02
C PRO A 46 15.50 -2.74 -2.58
N PRO A 47 16.15 -2.12 -1.59
CA PRO A 47 15.59 -1.98 -0.25
C PRO A 47 14.14 -1.51 -0.29
N LEU A 48 13.28 -2.06 0.59
CA LEU A 48 11.83 -1.80 0.56
C LEU A 48 11.49 -0.31 0.67
N HIS A 49 12.23 0.44 1.48
CA HIS A 49 12.04 1.88 1.61
C HIS A 49 12.32 2.62 0.28
N GLU A 50 13.42 2.31 -0.42
CA GLU A 50 13.72 2.88 -1.74
C GLU A 50 12.66 2.50 -2.77
N PHE A 51 12.19 1.24 -2.71
CA PHE A 51 11.13 0.76 -3.58
C PHE A 51 9.84 1.58 -3.42
N ILE A 52 9.38 1.76 -2.18
CA ILE A 52 8.16 2.51 -1.87
C ILE A 52 8.35 3.99 -2.24
N ALA A 53 9.51 4.58 -1.91
CA ALA A 53 9.84 5.97 -2.25
C ALA A 53 9.78 6.20 -3.76
N ASN A 54 10.33 5.28 -4.56
CA ASN A 54 10.29 5.36 -6.02
C ASN A 54 8.86 5.31 -6.56
N VAL A 55 8.01 4.44 -6.01
CA VAL A 55 6.60 4.37 -6.41
C VAL A 55 5.86 5.65 -6.03
N PHE A 56 6.00 6.16 -4.81
CA PHE A 56 5.37 7.43 -4.39
C PHE A 56 5.82 8.61 -5.26
N LYS A 57 7.12 8.74 -5.52
CA LYS A 57 7.67 9.82 -6.37
C LYS A 57 7.14 9.77 -7.80
N ARG A 58 7.00 8.58 -8.39
CA ARG A 58 6.60 8.41 -9.80
C ARG A 58 5.08 8.45 -10.00
N SER A 59 4.31 7.99 -9.02
CA SER A 59 2.86 7.81 -9.13
C SER A 59 2.05 9.10 -8.94
N LYS A 60 2.62 10.12 -8.26
CA LYS A 60 1.95 11.42 -8.00
C LYS A 60 0.53 11.25 -7.43
N LEU A 61 0.32 10.22 -6.60
CA LEU A 61 -0.99 9.92 -6.05
C LEU A 61 -1.41 10.93 -4.98
N PRO A 62 -2.71 11.24 -4.88
CA PRO A 62 -3.24 12.02 -3.76
C PRO A 62 -2.96 11.34 -2.41
N PRO A 63 -2.75 12.11 -1.32
CA PRO A 63 -2.55 11.55 0.02
C PRO A 63 -3.68 10.61 0.47
N SER A 64 -4.91 10.87 0.04
CA SER A 64 -6.07 10.01 0.32
C SER A 64 -5.89 8.58 -0.19
N VAL A 65 -5.29 8.40 -1.38
CA VAL A 65 -5.01 7.08 -1.95
C VAL A 65 -3.98 6.33 -1.11
N CYS A 66 -2.93 7.01 -0.68
CA CYS A 66 -1.92 6.44 0.21
C CYS A 66 -2.54 6.02 1.55
N LEU A 67 -3.37 6.87 2.15
CA LEU A 67 -4.05 6.56 3.42
C LEU A 67 -4.98 5.35 3.29
N VAL A 68 -5.79 5.29 2.23
CA VAL A 68 -6.67 4.14 1.99
C VAL A 68 -5.86 2.86 1.76
N SER A 69 -4.71 2.94 1.08
CA SER A 69 -3.83 1.78 0.93
C SER A 69 -3.34 1.24 2.29
N LEU A 70 -3.03 2.11 3.24
CA LEU A 70 -2.64 1.73 4.60
C LEU A 70 -3.81 1.08 5.37
N ILE A 71 -5.03 1.64 5.24
CA ILE A 71 -6.24 1.04 5.80
C ILE A 71 -6.44 -0.37 5.24
N TYR A 72 -6.23 -0.58 3.94
CA TYR A 72 -6.33 -1.91 3.33
C TYR A 72 -5.26 -2.88 3.86
N LEU A 73 -4.03 -2.43 4.08
CA LEU A 73 -2.99 -3.24 4.72
C LEU A 73 -3.38 -3.62 6.17
N GLN A 74 -3.98 -2.72 6.94
CA GLN A 74 -4.50 -3.04 8.27
C GLN A 74 -5.66 -4.06 8.23
N ARG A 75 -6.58 -3.93 7.26
CA ARG A 75 -7.65 -4.92 7.04
C ARG A 75 -7.08 -6.28 6.72
N LEU A 76 -6.05 -6.33 5.86
CA LEU A 76 -5.33 -7.56 5.56
C LEU A 76 -4.75 -8.18 6.82
N LYS A 77 -4.06 -7.40 7.67
CA LYS A 77 -3.49 -7.89 8.93
C LYS A 77 -4.54 -8.60 9.80
N SER A 78 -5.75 -8.07 9.84
CA SER A 78 -6.87 -8.62 10.63
C SER A 78 -7.49 -9.87 10.00
N CYS A 79 -7.31 -10.07 8.69
CA CYS A 79 -7.83 -11.22 7.95
C CYS A 79 -6.83 -12.38 7.85
N LEU A 80 -5.55 -12.15 8.18
CA LEU A 80 -4.50 -13.15 8.10
C LEU A 80 -4.57 -14.14 9.29
N PRO A 81 -4.39 -15.45 9.06
CA PRO A 81 -4.22 -16.42 10.14
C PRO A 81 -3.03 -16.08 11.04
N THR A 82 -3.12 -16.40 12.33
CA THR A 82 -2.04 -16.18 13.32
C THR A 82 -0.71 -16.84 12.96
N HIS A 83 -0.74 -17.89 12.13
CA HIS A 83 0.45 -18.63 11.68
C HIS A 83 0.89 -18.28 10.25
N ALA A 84 0.28 -17.26 9.63
CA ALA A 84 0.68 -16.83 8.30
C ALA A 84 2.13 -16.33 8.32
N CYS A 85 2.92 -16.76 7.33
CA CYS A 85 4.31 -16.34 7.16
C CYS A 85 4.55 -15.94 5.71
N GLY A 86 5.25 -14.83 5.50
CA GLY A 86 5.59 -14.31 4.18
C GLY A 86 6.91 -14.85 3.61
N GLU A 87 7.11 -14.58 2.32
CA GLU A 87 8.39 -14.63 1.63
C GLU A 87 9.09 -13.25 1.67
N LEU A 88 10.37 -13.18 1.30
CA LEU A 88 11.18 -11.96 1.30
C LEU A 88 10.58 -10.84 0.45
N ASP A 89 9.91 -11.18 -0.65
CA ASP A 89 9.27 -10.22 -1.54
C ASP A 89 7.82 -9.90 -1.14
N THR A 90 7.27 -10.56 -0.13
CA THR A 90 5.88 -10.38 0.29
C THR A 90 5.56 -8.93 0.69
N PRO A 91 6.39 -8.20 1.46
CA PRO A 91 6.15 -6.79 1.76
C PRO A 91 5.97 -5.92 0.50
N TYR A 92 6.78 -6.17 -0.54
CA TYR A 92 6.71 -5.45 -1.82
C TYR A 92 5.39 -5.75 -2.54
N ARG A 93 5.02 -7.04 -2.61
CA ARG A 93 3.78 -7.49 -3.26
C ARG A 93 2.55 -6.93 -2.57
N LEU A 94 2.54 -6.93 -1.24
CA LEU A 94 1.44 -6.39 -0.44
C LEU A 94 1.28 -4.89 -0.65
N PHE A 95 2.40 -4.14 -0.64
CA PHE A 95 2.38 -2.71 -0.92
C PHE A 95 1.84 -2.43 -2.34
N ILE A 96 2.36 -3.09 -3.37
CA ILE A 96 1.90 -2.94 -4.76
C ILE A 96 0.39 -3.20 -4.86
N ALA A 97 -0.08 -4.32 -4.29
CA ALA A 97 -1.48 -4.68 -4.37
C ALA A 97 -2.38 -3.67 -3.66
N ALA A 98 -1.99 -3.21 -2.46
CA ALA A 98 -2.76 -2.25 -1.70
C ALA A 98 -2.84 -0.88 -2.38
N ILE A 99 -1.72 -0.33 -2.86
CA ILE A 99 -1.70 0.99 -3.50
C ILE A 99 -2.41 0.99 -4.86
N LEU A 100 -2.24 -0.08 -5.64
CA LEU A 100 -2.92 -0.25 -6.92
C LEU A 100 -4.44 -0.36 -6.72
N THR A 101 -4.88 -1.16 -5.74
CA THR A 101 -6.29 -1.33 -5.41
C THR A 101 -6.91 -0.02 -4.92
N ALA A 102 -6.23 0.69 -4.01
CA ALA A 102 -6.67 1.98 -3.50
C ALA A 102 -6.79 3.02 -4.62
N SER A 103 -5.81 3.09 -5.51
CA SER A 103 -5.85 4.01 -6.64
C SER A 103 -7.02 3.69 -7.57
N LYS A 104 -7.27 2.42 -7.92
CA LYS A 104 -8.41 2.05 -8.77
C LYS A 104 -9.76 2.34 -8.12
N PHE A 105 -9.86 2.27 -6.80
CA PHE A 105 -11.11 2.49 -6.08
C PHE A 105 -11.44 3.98 -5.89
N LEU A 106 -10.42 4.83 -5.69
CA LEU A 106 -10.62 6.26 -5.39
C LEU A 106 -10.47 7.18 -6.59
N SER A 107 -9.68 6.80 -7.60
CA SER A 107 -9.38 7.67 -8.73
C SER A 107 -10.56 7.72 -9.72
N GLU A 108 -10.70 8.87 -10.38
CA GLU A 108 -11.62 9.02 -11.51
C GLU A 108 -11.25 8.07 -12.65
N THR A 109 -12.23 7.69 -13.45
CA THR A 109 -12.05 6.79 -14.59
C THR A 109 -10.91 7.27 -15.50
N GLY A 110 -9.91 6.41 -15.70
CA GLY A 110 -8.76 6.69 -16.56
C GLY A 110 -7.57 7.36 -15.88
N THR A 111 -7.67 7.76 -14.61
CA THR A 111 -6.57 8.39 -13.84
C THR A 111 -5.88 7.44 -12.85
N CYS A 112 -6.45 6.26 -12.64
CA CYS A 112 -5.93 5.27 -11.70
C CYS A 112 -4.62 4.62 -12.18
N LEU A 113 -3.84 4.10 -11.22
CA LEU A 113 -2.73 3.21 -11.53
C LEU A 113 -3.22 1.95 -12.26
N THR A 114 -2.43 1.54 -13.25
CA THR A 114 -2.65 0.29 -13.99
C THR A 114 -1.50 -0.66 -13.74
N SER A 115 -1.73 -1.95 -13.98
CA SER A 115 -0.66 -2.95 -13.89
C SER A 115 0.50 -2.61 -14.83
N GLN A 116 0.23 -2.06 -16.02
CA GLN A 116 1.25 -1.66 -16.98
C GLN A 116 2.13 -0.52 -16.45
N VAL A 117 1.51 0.51 -15.88
CA VAL A 117 2.23 1.62 -15.24
C VAL A 117 3.08 1.11 -14.07
N MET A 118 2.53 0.19 -13.27
CA MET A 118 3.26 -0.39 -12.14
C MET A 118 4.47 -1.25 -12.57
N VAL A 119 4.40 -1.97 -13.70
CA VAL A 119 5.59 -2.67 -14.25
C VAL A 119 6.73 -1.68 -14.49
N VAL A 120 6.42 -0.55 -15.14
CA VAL A 120 7.41 0.48 -15.46
C VAL A 120 7.93 1.18 -14.19
N MET A 121 7.06 1.42 -13.21
CA MET A 121 7.42 2.04 -11.92
C MET A 121 8.31 1.18 -11.05
N THR A 122 8.19 -0.14 -11.18
CA THR A 122 8.95 -1.14 -10.44
C THR A 122 10.15 -1.66 -11.23
N ASP A 123 10.56 -0.93 -12.26
CA ASP A 123 11.70 -1.23 -13.14
C ASP A 123 11.70 -2.67 -13.67
N TYR A 124 10.51 -3.14 -14.08
CA TYR A 124 10.27 -4.46 -14.65
C TYR A 124 10.64 -5.64 -13.72
N VAL A 125 10.75 -5.39 -12.41
CA VAL A 125 10.96 -6.45 -11.41
C VAL A 125 9.80 -7.44 -11.40
N TYR A 126 8.59 -6.96 -11.73
CA TYR A 126 7.37 -7.76 -11.86
C TYR A 126 6.73 -7.57 -13.23
N THR A 127 6.10 -8.62 -13.75
CA THR A 127 5.30 -8.52 -14.96
C THR A 127 3.88 -8.04 -14.65
N SER A 128 3.14 -7.58 -15.66
CA SER A 128 1.73 -7.19 -15.48
C SER A 128 0.88 -8.37 -15.00
N LYS A 129 1.23 -9.61 -15.40
CA LYS A 129 0.56 -10.82 -14.94
C LYS A 129 0.77 -11.05 -13.45
N ASP A 130 2.00 -10.84 -12.96
CA ASP A 130 2.32 -10.93 -11.54
C ASP A 130 1.55 -9.89 -10.74
N ILE A 131 1.57 -8.63 -11.17
CA ILE A 131 0.87 -7.53 -10.49
C ILE A 131 -0.63 -7.78 -10.44
N ASN A 132 -1.23 -8.25 -11.54
CA ASN A 132 -2.65 -8.62 -11.56
C ASN A 132 -2.96 -9.79 -10.62
N LEU A 133 -2.04 -10.75 -10.49
CA LEU A 133 -2.20 -11.85 -9.54
C LEU A 133 -2.08 -11.36 -8.09
N MET A 134 -1.15 -10.45 -7.80
CA MET A 134 -1.00 -9.83 -6.48
C MET A 134 -2.27 -9.09 -6.08
N GLU A 135 -2.81 -8.26 -6.98
CA GLU A 135 -4.07 -7.54 -6.76
C GLU A 135 -5.24 -8.49 -6.50
N ARG A 136 -5.47 -9.49 -7.36
CA ARG A 136 -6.56 -10.46 -7.16
C ARG A 136 -6.42 -11.22 -5.86
N SER A 137 -5.21 -11.66 -5.52
CA SER A 137 -4.95 -12.38 -4.27
C SER A 137 -5.23 -11.50 -3.05
N PHE A 138 -4.79 -10.24 -3.11
CA PHE A 138 -5.04 -9.25 -2.06
C PHE A 138 -6.52 -8.97 -1.86
N LEU A 139 -7.27 -8.75 -2.95
CA LEU A 139 -8.73 -8.57 -2.92
C LEU A 139 -9.45 -9.75 -2.27
N GLY A 140 -9.04 -10.98 -2.61
CA GLY A 140 -9.56 -12.19 -1.98
C GLY A 140 -9.29 -12.24 -0.47
N LEU A 141 -8.07 -11.86 -0.04
CA LEU A 141 -7.69 -11.85 1.37
C LEU A 141 -8.47 -10.83 2.21
N ILE A 142 -8.70 -9.62 1.67
CA ILE A 142 -9.53 -8.60 2.34
C ILE A 142 -11.03 -8.80 2.09
N LYS A 143 -11.43 -9.90 1.44
CA LYS A 143 -12.82 -10.24 1.09
C LYS A 143 -13.55 -9.12 0.36
N TYR A 144 -12.85 -8.41 -0.53
CA TYR A 144 -13.36 -7.27 -1.28
C TYR A 144 -13.93 -6.13 -0.39
N ASN A 145 -13.54 -6.05 0.88
CA ASN A 145 -13.91 -4.94 1.75
C ASN A 145 -13.11 -3.70 1.36
N LEU A 146 -13.57 -3.00 0.31
CA LEU A 146 -12.92 -1.83 -0.28
C LEU A 146 -13.53 -0.51 0.18
N PHE A 147 -14.78 -0.53 0.65
CA PHE A 147 -15.46 0.68 1.08
C PHE A 147 -14.77 1.27 2.31
N VAL A 148 -14.41 2.55 2.23
CA VAL A 148 -13.83 3.34 3.33
C VAL A 148 -14.66 4.61 3.44
N ASN A 149 -15.37 4.75 4.56
CA ASN A 149 -16.14 5.96 4.85
C ASN A 149 -15.25 7.00 5.57
N VAL A 150 -15.76 8.23 5.70
CA VAL A 150 -15.05 9.33 6.37
C VAL A 150 -14.77 8.99 7.84
N GLU A 151 -15.67 8.28 8.52
CA GLU A 151 -15.50 7.85 9.91
C GLU A 151 -14.30 6.90 10.06
N ALA A 152 -14.16 5.88 9.20
CA ALA A 152 -12.99 5.00 9.22
C ALA A 152 -11.68 5.76 8.95
N ILE A 153 -11.73 6.81 8.13
CA ILE A 153 -10.57 7.70 7.92
C ILE A 153 -10.25 8.48 9.19
N LYS A 154 -11.27 9.07 9.85
CA LYS A 154 -11.15 9.77 11.13
C LYS A 154 -10.56 8.86 12.21
N ASP A 155 -11.10 7.66 12.37
CA ASP A 155 -10.63 6.67 13.35
C ASP A 155 -9.17 6.28 13.09
N TYR A 156 -8.82 6.03 11.83
CA TYR A 156 -7.46 5.68 11.47
C TYR A 156 -6.47 6.82 11.75
N LEU A 157 -6.84 8.06 11.44
CA LEU A 157 -6.03 9.25 11.72
C LEU A 157 -5.98 9.60 13.22
N ALA A 158 -7.03 9.30 14.00
CA ALA A 158 -6.98 9.47 15.45
C ALA A 158 -5.90 8.58 16.09
N ILE A 159 -5.71 7.37 15.56
CA ILE A 159 -4.72 6.41 16.07
C ILE A 159 -3.32 6.67 15.50
N HIS A 160 -3.22 6.93 14.19
CA HIS A 160 -1.95 6.95 13.46
C HIS A 160 -1.55 8.31 12.88
N GLY A 161 -2.46 9.29 12.86
CA GLY A 161 -2.31 10.58 12.18
C GLY A 161 -1.11 11.38 12.68
N LYS A 162 -0.79 11.33 13.98
CA LYS A 162 0.40 12.00 14.52
C LYS A 162 1.71 11.42 13.97
N THR A 163 1.78 10.10 13.77
CA THR A 163 2.97 9.43 13.21
C THR A 163 3.02 9.56 11.69
N LEU A 164 1.86 9.59 11.04
CA LEU A 164 1.73 9.79 9.59
C LEU A 164 1.92 11.25 9.18
N GLU A 165 1.75 12.17 10.11
CA GLU A 165 1.64 13.62 9.86
C GLU A 165 0.59 13.94 8.79
N MET A 166 -0.58 13.30 8.92
CA MET A 166 -1.71 13.47 8.02
C MET A 166 -2.93 13.97 8.79
N ASP A 167 -3.64 14.92 8.18
CA ASP A 167 -4.86 15.50 8.75
C ASP A 167 -6.00 15.48 7.74
N LEU A 168 -7.22 15.45 8.30
CA LEU A 168 -8.43 15.73 7.56
C LEU A 168 -8.63 17.23 7.46
N ILE A 169 -8.83 17.70 6.24
CA ILE A 169 -9.38 19.01 5.96
C ILE A 169 -10.89 18.82 5.93
N GLU A 170 -11.55 19.31 6.98
CA GLU A 170 -12.99 19.54 6.91
C GLU A 170 -13.17 20.80 6.06
N ASP A 171 -13.84 20.67 4.92
CA ASP A 171 -14.27 21.85 4.16
C ASP A 171 -15.15 22.66 5.10
N GLN A 172 -14.61 23.76 5.65
CA GLN A 172 -15.43 24.77 6.29
C GLN A 172 -16.43 25.24 5.25
N ASP A 173 -17.71 25.18 5.62
CA ASP A 173 -18.83 25.65 4.82
C ASP A 173 -18.45 26.95 4.09
N LEU A 174 -18.45 26.88 2.75
CA LEU A 174 -18.49 28.08 1.92
C LEU A 174 -19.84 28.76 2.21
N ASP A 175 -19.85 29.62 3.22
CA ASP A 175 -20.88 30.65 3.43
C ASP A 175 -20.97 31.60 2.23
#